data_AF-A0A256IAL8-F1
#
_entry.id   AF-A0A256IAL8-F1
#
_cell.length_a   1.000
_cell.length_b   1.000
_cell.length_c   1.000
_cell.angle_alpha   90.00
_cell.angle_beta   90.00
_cell.angle_gamma   90.00
#
_symmetry.space_group_name_H-M   'P 1'
#
loop_
_entity.id
_entity.type
_entity.pdbx_description
1 polymer ?
#
loop_
_entity_poly.entity_id
_entity_poly.type
_entity_poly.pdbx_seq_one_letter_code
_entity_poly.pdbx_strand_id
1 'polypeptide(L)' 'MVFQNIALFPHMDVYDNISFGLRLRDFPQDEMDERVDEAARVVRMQGMLDRMPSEMSGGQRQRVAIA' A
#
# COMPACT_ATOMS: atom_id res chain seq x y z
N MET A 1 -2.63 17.05 16.60
CA MET A 1 -1.94 15.77 16.87
C MET A 1 -1.54 15.16 15.54
N VAL A 2 -0.25 14.97 15.30
CA VAL A 2 0.27 14.26 14.11
C VAL A 2 0.22 12.76 14.43
N PHE A 3 -0.44 11.96 13.59
CA PHE A 3 -0.46 10.50 13.71
C PHE A 3 0.97 9.95 13.57
N GLN A 4 1.61 9.65 14.70
CA GLN A 4 3.02 9.26 14.76
C GLN A 4 3.26 7.79 14.38
N ASN A 5 2.22 6.95 14.36
CA ASN A 5 2.34 5.55 13.98
C ASN A 5 1.50 5.27 12.75
N ILE A 6 2.16 5.31 11.59
CA ILE A 6 1.60 4.83 10.33
C ILE A 6 1.67 3.30 10.39
N ALA A 7 0.52 2.64 10.36
CA ALA A 7 0.42 1.18 10.46
C ALA A 7 0.73 0.51 9.11
N LEU A 8 1.95 0.68 8.61
CA LEU A 8 2.47 -0.14 7.51
C LEU A 8 3.17 -1.37 8.08
N PHE A 9 3.01 -2.49 7.40
CA PHE A 9 3.80 -3.68 7.65
C PHE A 9 5.22 -3.44 7.09
N PRO A 10 6.26 -3.35 7.94
CA PRO A 10 7.60 -2.92 7.51
C PRO A 10 8.35 -3.98 6.69
N HIS A 11 7.84 -5.21 6.69
CA HIS A 11 8.38 -6.36 5.97
C HIS A 11 7.60 -6.68 4.69
N MET A 12 6.68 -5.80 4.30
CA MET A 12 5.86 -5.88 3.10
C MET A 12 6.14 -4.66 2.24
N ASP A 13 6.12 -4.81 0.91
CA ASP A 13 6.21 -3.68 -0.02
C ASP A 13 4.86 -2.93 -0.11
N VAL A 14 4.80 -1.89 -0.95
CA VAL A 14 3.56 -1.09 -1.12
C VAL A 14 2.42 -1.96 -1.65
N TYR A 15 2.67 -2.85 -2.60
CA TYR A 15 1.65 -3.75 -3.15
C TYR A 15 1.07 -4.66 -2.06
N ASP A 16 1.93 -5.31 -1.28
CA ASP A 16 1.56 -6.18 -0.17
C ASP A 16 0.79 -5.42 0.91
N ASN A 17 1.22 -4.20 1.24
CA ASN A 17 0.51 -3.37 2.21
C ASN A 17 -0.92 -3.02 1.77
N ILE A 18 -1.11 -2.67 0.49
CA ILE A 18 -2.42 -2.30 -0.07
C ILE A 18 -3.29 -3.56 -0.26
N SER A 19 -2.71 -4.65 -0.76
CA SER A 19 -3.44 -5.90 -1.04
C SER A 19 -3.76 -6.73 0.20
N PHE A 20 -3.16 -6.46 1.35
CA PHE A 20 -3.29 -7.28 2.57
C PHE A 20 -4.76 -7.58 2.93
N GLY A 21 -5.63 -6.57 2.94
CA GLY A 21 -7.05 -6.75 3.25
C GLY A 21 -7.83 -7.56 2.19
N LEU A 22 -7.38 -7.54 0.94
CA LEU A 22 -7.95 -8.32 -0.16
C LEU A 22 -7.51 -9.79 -0.05
N ARG A 23 -6.22 -10.04 0.26
CA ARG A 23 -5.69 -11.38 0.51
C ARG A 23 -6.40 -12.07 1.67
N LEU A 24 -6.67 -11.35 2.76
CA LEU A 24 -7.43 -11.88 3.90
C LEU A 24 -8.86 -12.31 3.56
N ARG A 25 -9.40 -11.86 2.42
CA ARG A 25 -10.73 -12.20 1.93
C ARG A 25 -10.69 -13.16 0.73
N ASP A 26 -9.54 -13.75 0.45
CA ASP A 26 -9.32 -14.73 -0.62
C ASP A 26 -9.73 -14.24 -2.03
N PHE A 27 -9.48 -12.95 -2.31
CA PHE A 27 -9.70 -12.41 -3.65
C PHE A 27 -8.79 -13.08 -4.68
N PRO A 28 -9.26 -13.34 -5.92
CA PRO A 28 -8.41 -13.80 -7.01
C PRO A 28 -7.27 -12.82 -7.29
N GLN A 29 -6.10 -13.34 -7.70
CA GLN A 29 -4.90 -12.53 -7.97
C GLN A 29 -5.16 -11.40 -8.96
N ASP A 30 -5.82 -11.70 -10.08
CA ASP A 30 -6.11 -10.71 -11.13
C ASP A 30 -6.99 -9.55 -10.60
N GLU A 31 -7.93 -9.84 -9.71
CA GLU A 31 -8.81 -8.83 -9.10
C GLU A 31 -8.06 -8.01 -8.04
N MET A 32 -7.11 -8.62 -7.32
CA MET A 32 -6.23 -7.89 -6.42
C MET A 32 -5.33 -6.92 -7.19
N ASP A 33 -4.74 -7.36 -8.30
CA ASP A 33 -3.85 -6.54 -9.13
C ASP A 33 -4.58 -5.29 -9.65
N GLU A 34 -5.78 -5.46 -10.22
CA GLU A 34 -6.58 -4.35 -10.73
C GLU A 34 -6.93 -3.34 -9.63
N ARG A 35 -7.33 -3.83 -8.45
CA ARG A 35 -7.71 -2.97 -7.31
C ARG A 35 -6.53 -2.25 -6.69
N VAL A 36 -5.38 -2.92 -6.57
CA VAL A 36 -4.16 -2.32 -6.04
C VAL A 36 -3.66 -1.23 -6.99
N ASP A 37 -3.70 -1.48 -8.30
CA ASP A 37 -3.32 -0.48 -9.31
C ASP A 37 -4.22 0.76 -9.28
N GLU A 38 -5.53 0.56 -9.08
CA GLU A 38 -6.48 1.67 -8.90
C GLU A 38 -6.18 2.47 -7.62
N ALA A 39 -6.03 1.77 -6.48
CA ALA A 39 -5.73 2.40 -5.20
C ALA A 39 -4.42 3.19 -5.27
N ALA A 40 -3.36 2.59 -5.84
CA ALA A 40 -2.07 3.24 -6.03
C ALA A 40 -2.16 4.47 -6.93
N ARG A 41 -3.06 4.50 -7.92
CA ARG A 41 -3.35 5.70 -8.73
C ARG A 41 -3.97 6.82 -7.91
N VAL A 42 -5.00 6.50 -7.13
CA VAL A 42 -5.70 7.46 -6.28
C VAL A 42 -4.74 8.12 -5.29
N VAL A 43 -3.85 7.33 -4.67
CA VAL A 43 -2.89 7.84 -3.69
C VAL A 43 -1.55 8.30 -4.29
N ARG A 44 -1.43 8.33 -5.62
CA ARG A 44 -0.23 8.76 -6.36
C ARG A 44 1.03 8.00 -5.95
N MET A 45 0.91 6.67 -5.90
CA MET A 45 1.97 5.70 -5.59
C MET A 45 2.22 4.74 -6.77
N GLN A 46 1.69 5.02 -7.96
CA GLN A 46 1.98 4.27 -9.18
C GLN A 46 3.49 4.20 -9.45
N GLY A 47 3.98 3.03 -9.83
CA GLY A 47 5.41 2.78 -10.05
C GLY A 47 6.26 2.67 -8.79
N MET A 48 5.63 2.64 -7.61
CA MET A 48 6.30 2.43 -6.31
C MET A 48 5.80 1.15 -5.61
N LEU A 49 5.07 0.28 -6.32
CA LEU A 49 4.45 -0.92 -5.77
C LEU A 49 5.46 -1.87 -5.11
N ASP A 50 6.65 -2.01 -5.72
CA ASP A 50 7.72 -2.89 -5.23
C ASP A 50 8.60 -2.24 -4.14
N ARG A 51 8.26 -1.02 -3.68
CA ARG A 51 9.09 -0.30 -2.70
C ARG A 51 8.74 -0.69 -1.28
N MET A 52 9.76 -0.79 -0.44
CA MET A 52 9.61 -1.02 0.98
C MET A 52 9.31 0.30 1.73
N PRO A 53 8.62 0.25 2.90
CA PRO A 53 8.35 1.44 3.71
C PRO A 53 9.58 2.26 4.13
N SER A 54 10.75 1.62 4.19
CA SER A 54 12.05 2.24 4.47
C SER A 54 12.54 3.13 3.31
N GLU A 55 12.11 2.87 2.08
CA GLU A 55 12.49 3.63 0.88
C GLU A 55 11.57 4.84 0.62
N MET A 56 10.51 4.97 1.42
CA MET A 56 9.50 6.00 1.28
C MET A 56 9.77 7.21 2.20
N SER A 57 9.43 8.41 1.74
CA SER A 57 9.26 9.58 2.61
C SER A 57 8.08 9.39 3.58
N GLY A 58 8.03 10.19 4.64
CA GLY A 58 6.91 10.17 5.59
C GLY A 58 5.55 10.41 4.93
N GLY A 59 5.48 11.36 3.99
CA GLY A 59 4.24 11.64 3.24
C GLY A 59 3.83 10.51 2.29
N GLN A 60 4.78 9.79 1.68
CA GLN A 60 4.48 8.58 0.89
C GLN A 60 3.93 7.46 1.78
N ARG A 61 4.55 7.22 2.95
CA ARG A 61 4.03 6.24 3.92
C ARG A 61 2.60 6.55 4.35
N GLN A 62 2.29 7.83 4.59
CA GLN A 62 0.92 8.24 4.94
C GLN A 62 -0.07 7.94 3.82
N ARG A 63 0.30 8.17 2.56
CA ARG A 63 -0.56 7.90 1.41
C ARG A 63 -0.84 6.40 1.24
N VAL A 64 0.17 5.56 1.41
CA VAL A 64 0.01 4.09 1.35
C VAL A 64 -0.88 3.59 2.49
N ALA A 65 -0.78 4.15 3.68
CA ALA A 65 -1.64 3.74 4.81
C ALA A 65 -3.11 4.16 4.70
N ILE A 66 -3.46 4.99 3.71
CA ILE A 66 -4.84 5.43 3.44
C ILE A 66 -5.45 4.66 2.26
N ALA A 67 -4.60 4.06 1.41
CA ALA A 67 -5.02 3.22 0.29
C ALA A 67 -5.67 1.92 0.79
#